data_AF-A0A934TD42-F1
#
_entry.id   AF-A0A934TD42-F1
#
_cell.length_a   1.000
_cell.length_b   1.000
_cell.length_c   1.000
_cell.angle_alpha   90.00
_cell.angle_beta   90.00
_cell.angle_gamma   90.00
#
_symmetry.space_group_name_H-M   'P 1'
#
loop_
_entity.id
_entity.type
_entity.pdbx_description
1 polymer ?
#
loop_
_entity_poly.entity_id
_entity_poly.type
_entity_poly.pdbx_seq_one_letter_code
_entity_poly.pdbx_strand_id
1 'polypeptide(L)'
;MKAKILEALKTKYKTLGLGESAFSGVAEILEKTITDETQIETAVAGVEAWLKVAQGEGDRVRNDKAKQAQSTTAQTAQPQTNAPTVTPNAQTQAGGNNQDDLATIIAKAVEAATKPITDKLASIETDKVVNSRKSILESALKGAPEAYRNSMLSTFEFMNFSDDDSFNKYVEQTKTTATDLSLAASSSRPYGGARVPSKEASQAECDKIVNKIISKM
;
A
#
# COMPACT_ATOMS: atom_id res chain seq x y z
N MET A 1 4.75 -7.07 -25.03
CA MET A 1 4.15 -5.75 -24.73
C MET A 1 5.17 -4.63 -24.64
N LYS A 2 6.36 -4.83 -24.02
CA LYS A 2 7.46 -3.84 -23.98
C LYS A 2 7.68 -3.07 -25.27
N ALA A 3 7.89 -3.79 -26.38
CA ALA A 3 8.29 -3.18 -27.64
C ALA A 3 7.25 -2.19 -28.16
N LYS A 4 5.96 -2.55 -28.06
CA LYS A 4 4.85 -1.69 -28.48
C LYS A 4 4.72 -0.45 -27.59
N ILE A 5 4.89 -0.62 -26.28
CA ILE A 5 4.88 0.51 -25.32
C ILE A 5 6.07 1.44 -25.57
N LEU A 6 7.26 0.88 -25.82
CA LEU A 6 8.48 1.62 -26.09
C LEU A 6 8.37 2.44 -27.38
N GLU A 7 7.83 1.86 -28.46
CA GLU A 7 7.55 2.60 -29.70
C GLU A 7 6.53 3.72 -29.49
N ALA A 8 5.47 3.47 -28.74
CA ALA A 8 4.47 4.48 -28.41
C ALA A 8 5.07 5.65 -27.59
N LEU A 9 5.92 5.35 -26.60
CA LEU A 9 6.64 6.35 -25.80
C LEU A 9 7.57 7.18 -26.67
N LYS A 10 8.41 6.55 -27.49
CA LYS A 10 9.33 7.25 -28.41
C LYS A 10 8.59 8.14 -29.38
N THR A 11 7.51 7.63 -29.97
CA THR A 11 6.70 8.36 -30.95
C THR A 11 6.07 9.60 -30.33
N LYS A 12 5.42 9.44 -29.17
CA LYS A 12 4.70 10.53 -28.50
C LYS A 12 5.62 11.58 -27.89
N TYR A 13 6.78 11.17 -27.38
CA TYR A 13 7.67 12.03 -26.60
C TYR A 13 9.04 12.29 -27.24
N LYS A 14 9.16 12.10 -28.57
CA LYS A 14 10.38 12.35 -29.33
C LYS A 14 11.01 13.73 -29.09
N THR A 15 10.22 14.73 -28.71
CA THR A 15 10.67 16.12 -28.53
C THR A 15 11.27 16.39 -27.15
N LEU A 16 11.13 15.46 -26.18
CA LEU A 16 11.63 15.68 -24.82
C LEU A 16 13.16 15.52 -24.70
N GLY A 17 13.85 15.11 -25.76
CA GLY A 17 15.32 14.96 -25.76
C GLY A 17 15.82 13.91 -24.76
N LEU A 18 14.96 12.96 -24.37
CA LEU A 18 15.29 11.86 -23.47
C LEU A 18 16.01 10.74 -24.22
N GLY A 19 16.97 10.11 -23.57
CA GLY A 19 17.70 8.97 -24.12
C GLY A 19 16.83 7.72 -24.25
N GLU A 20 17.22 6.82 -25.15
CA GLU A 20 16.50 5.56 -25.40
C GLU A 20 16.40 4.67 -24.15
N SER A 21 17.40 4.73 -23.27
CA SER A 21 17.39 4.04 -21.97
C SER A 21 16.27 4.53 -21.04
N ALA A 22 15.92 5.82 -21.08
CA ALA A 22 14.83 6.36 -20.28
C ALA A 22 13.48 5.80 -20.74
N PHE A 23 13.24 5.75 -22.06
CA PHE A 23 12.03 5.14 -22.61
C PHE A 23 11.98 3.63 -22.38
N SER A 24 13.10 2.93 -22.47
CA SER A 24 13.19 1.49 -22.19
C SER A 24 12.82 1.15 -20.74
N GLY A 25 13.33 1.93 -19.77
CA GLY A 25 12.99 1.76 -18.36
C GLY A 25 11.51 1.96 -18.08
N VAL A 26 10.90 3.00 -18.66
CA VAL A 26 9.44 3.23 -18.52
C VAL A 26 8.64 2.11 -19.17
N ALA A 27 9.05 1.63 -20.34
CA ALA A 27 8.38 0.52 -21.01
C ALA A 27 8.44 -0.78 -20.19
N GLU A 28 9.54 -1.04 -19.48
CA GLU A 28 9.70 -2.20 -18.59
C GLU A 28 8.81 -2.15 -17.35
N ILE A 29 8.54 -0.95 -16.83
CA ILE A 29 7.61 -0.77 -15.71
C ILE A 29 6.18 -0.96 -16.20
N LEU A 30 5.83 -0.33 -17.31
CA LEU A 30 4.48 -0.36 -17.86
C LEU A 30 4.08 -1.76 -18.39
N GLU A 31 5.00 -2.54 -18.95
CA GLU A 31 4.65 -3.87 -19.46
C GLU A 31 4.24 -4.88 -18.38
N LYS A 32 4.58 -4.63 -17.11
CA LYS A 32 4.21 -5.49 -15.98
C LYS A 32 2.73 -5.39 -15.63
N THR A 33 2.10 -4.27 -15.97
CA THR A 33 0.68 -4.00 -15.69
C THR A 33 -0.17 -3.93 -16.95
N ILE A 34 0.43 -3.58 -18.09
CA ILE A 34 -0.24 -3.49 -19.38
C ILE A 34 -0.10 -4.80 -20.14
N THR A 35 -1.16 -5.60 -20.10
CA THR A 35 -1.29 -6.85 -20.87
C THR A 35 -2.12 -6.68 -22.14
N ASP A 36 -2.88 -5.58 -22.26
CA ASP A 36 -3.72 -5.25 -23.42
C ASP A 36 -3.20 -4.02 -24.17
N GLU A 37 -3.15 -4.10 -25.50
CA GLU A 37 -2.72 -3.04 -26.39
C GLU A 37 -3.63 -1.81 -26.34
N THR A 38 -4.92 -2.00 -26.04
CA THR A 38 -5.87 -0.89 -25.91
C THR A 38 -5.53 0.08 -24.77
N GLN A 39 -4.75 -0.38 -23.78
CA GLN A 39 -4.36 0.41 -22.61
C GLN A 39 -3.06 1.19 -22.81
N ILE A 40 -2.30 0.89 -23.88
CA ILE A 40 -0.98 1.49 -24.13
C ILE A 40 -1.10 3.01 -24.23
N GLU A 41 -2.05 3.53 -25.00
CA GLU A 41 -2.15 4.97 -25.24
C GLU A 41 -2.43 5.76 -23.95
N THR A 42 -3.35 5.27 -23.12
CA THR A 42 -3.70 5.85 -21.81
C THR A 42 -2.52 5.79 -20.84
N ALA A 43 -1.83 4.65 -20.78
CA ALA A 43 -0.70 4.51 -19.87
C ALA A 43 0.52 5.35 -20.29
N VAL A 44 0.78 5.41 -21.59
CA VAL A 44 1.82 6.28 -22.18
C VAL A 44 1.47 7.74 -21.92
N ALA A 45 0.20 8.15 -21.99
CA ALA A 45 -0.22 9.49 -21.57
C ALA A 45 0.01 9.74 -20.06
N GLY A 46 -0.28 8.74 -19.22
CA GLY A 46 -0.15 8.85 -17.76
C GLY A 46 1.27 9.15 -17.26
N VAL A 47 2.30 8.75 -18.01
CA VAL A 47 3.71 8.99 -17.65
C VAL A 47 4.27 10.32 -18.18
N GLU A 48 3.47 11.13 -18.89
CA GLU A 48 3.92 12.38 -19.50
C GLU A 48 4.54 13.36 -18.48
N ALA A 49 3.86 13.57 -17.36
CA ALA A 49 4.30 14.51 -16.34
C ALA A 49 5.68 14.11 -15.76
N TRP A 50 5.90 12.81 -15.57
CA TRP A 50 7.17 12.28 -15.09
C TRP A 50 8.29 12.46 -16.13
N LEU A 51 8.02 12.19 -17.40
CA LEU A 51 8.99 12.39 -18.48
C LEU A 51 9.39 13.86 -18.65
N LYS A 52 8.44 14.80 -18.45
CA LYS A 52 8.73 16.24 -18.45
C LYS A 52 9.59 16.69 -17.27
N VAL A 53 9.37 16.11 -16.08
CA VAL A 53 10.25 16.35 -14.92
C VAL A 53 11.66 15.82 -15.21
N ALA A 54 11.79 14.61 -15.74
CA ALA A 54 13.09 14.03 -16.12
C ALA A 54 13.81 14.88 -17.18
N GLN A 55 13.07 15.42 -18.16
CA GLN A 55 13.63 16.40 -19.11
C GLN A 55 14.14 17.64 -18.37
N GLY A 56 13.32 18.24 -17.51
CA GLY A 56 13.65 19.47 -16.78
C GLY A 56 14.90 19.34 -15.91
N GLU A 57 15.06 18.20 -15.23
CA GLU A 57 16.28 17.91 -14.46
C GLU A 57 17.50 17.70 -15.38
N GLY A 58 17.33 16.98 -16.49
CA GLY A 58 18.37 16.82 -17.50
C GLY A 58 18.83 18.16 -18.07
N ASP A 59 17.89 19.06 -18.39
CA ASP A 59 18.16 20.41 -18.86
C ASP A 59 18.86 21.27 -17.80
N ARG A 60 18.43 21.16 -16.54
CA ARG A 60 19.08 21.83 -15.41
C ARG A 60 20.54 21.39 -15.25
N VAL A 61 20.81 20.09 -15.27
CA VAL A 61 22.17 19.55 -15.16
C VAL A 61 23.04 19.98 -16.34
N ARG A 62 22.49 19.97 -17.57
CA ARG A 62 23.20 20.50 -18.75
C ARG A 62 23.57 21.96 -18.59
N ASN A 63 22.64 22.78 -18.12
CA ASN A 63 22.86 24.21 -17.90
C ASN A 63 23.89 24.46 -16.79
N ASP A 64 23.81 23.71 -15.68
CA ASP A 64 24.76 23.84 -14.56
C ASP A 64 26.18 23.44 -15.00
N LYS A 65 26.33 22.36 -15.79
CA LYS A 65 27.63 21.96 -16.38
C LYS A 65 28.16 23.00 -17.37
N ALA A 66 27.30 23.59 -18.20
CA ALA A 66 27.71 24.64 -19.13
C ALA A 66 28.22 25.89 -18.40
N LYS A 67 27.55 26.30 -17.32
CA LYS A 67 28.00 27.40 -16.45
C LYS A 67 29.32 27.08 -15.76
N GLN A 68 29.51 25.85 -15.29
CA GLN A 68 30.76 25.40 -14.67
C GLN A 68 31.94 25.38 -15.66
N ALA A 69 31.69 25.00 -16.93
CA ALA A 69 32.71 25.05 -17.98
C ALA A 69 33.08 26.50 -18.39
N GLN A 70 32.14 27.44 -18.28
CA GLN A 70 32.42 28.87 -18.52
C GLN A 70 33.24 29.50 -17.40
N SER A 71 32.98 29.16 -16.14
CA SER A 71 33.76 29.67 -15.00
C SER A 71 35.18 29.10 -14.94
N THR A 72 35.43 27.86 -15.39
CA THR A 72 36.79 27.34 -15.54
C THR A 72 37.56 27.97 -16.69
N THR A 73 36.88 28.40 -17.76
CA THR A 73 37.50 29.10 -18.90
C THR A 73 37.80 30.59 -18.58
N ALA A 74 37.02 31.23 -17.70
CA ALA A 74 37.29 32.59 -17.23
C ALA A 74 38.46 32.67 -16.23
N GLN A 75 38.83 31.56 -15.59
CA GLN A 75 39.90 31.51 -14.58
C GLN A 75 41.31 31.32 -15.17
N THR A 76 41.43 31.03 -16.47
CA THR A 76 42.73 30.89 -17.17
C THR A 76 43.24 32.19 -17.81
N ALA A 77 42.56 33.33 -17.61
CA ALA A 77 42.93 34.64 -18.18
C ALA A 77 43.50 35.65 -17.15
N GLN A 78 44.22 35.20 -16.12
CA GLN A 78 44.95 36.07 -15.19
C GLN A 78 46.48 35.85 -15.32
N PRO A 79 47.31 36.89 -15.52
CA PRO A 79 48.77 36.74 -15.68
C PRO A 79 49.46 36.34 -14.36
N GLN A 80 50.45 35.46 -14.48
CA GLN A 80 51.27 34.93 -13.39
C GLN A 80 52.11 36.01 -12.68
N THR A 81 52.16 35.98 -11.35
CA THR A 81 53.33 36.43 -10.57
C THR A 81 53.58 35.55 -9.33
N ASN A 82 54.71 34.84 -9.38
CA ASN A 82 55.66 34.41 -8.32
C ASN A 82 55.21 33.54 -7.11
N ALA A 83 55.87 32.38 -7.03
CA ALA A 83 55.82 31.23 -6.09
C ALA A 83 56.41 31.50 -4.67
N PRO A 84 56.63 30.50 -3.75
CA PRO A 84 56.33 29.05 -3.77
C PRO A 84 55.81 28.40 -2.45
N THR A 85 55.44 27.10 -2.58
CA THR A 85 55.42 25.99 -1.57
C THR A 85 54.27 25.97 -0.54
N VAL A 86 53.46 24.90 -0.41
CA VAL A 86 53.83 23.47 -0.32
C VAL A 86 52.77 22.56 -0.98
N THR A 87 53.23 21.61 -1.81
CA THR A 87 52.57 20.32 -2.11
C THR A 87 53.42 19.21 -1.49
N PRO A 88 52.83 18.08 -1.05
CA PRO A 88 52.72 16.95 -1.97
C PRO A 88 51.39 16.19 -1.91
N ASN A 89 50.68 16.29 -3.03
CA ASN A 89 49.98 15.26 -3.79
C ASN A 89 49.27 14.09 -3.06
N ALA A 90 47.94 14.06 -3.18
CA ALA A 90 47.17 12.82 -3.40
C ALA A 90 46.00 13.11 -4.36
N GLN A 91 46.37 13.22 -5.64
CA GLN A 91 45.65 12.72 -6.81
C GLN A 91 44.30 12.01 -6.56
N THR A 92 43.23 12.53 -7.15
CA THR A 92 42.22 11.76 -7.90
C THR A 92 41.60 12.71 -8.93
N GLN A 93 42.28 12.84 -10.08
CA GLN A 93 41.78 12.33 -11.36
C GLN A 93 40.48 12.99 -11.83
N ALA A 94 40.65 14.16 -12.45
CA ALA A 94 39.97 14.41 -13.72
C ALA A 94 40.47 13.36 -14.74
N GLY A 95 39.56 12.57 -15.28
CA GLY A 95 39.88 11.53 -16.26
C GLY A 95 39.10 10.25 -16.03
N GLY A 96 37.82 10.26 -16.42
CA GLY A 96 37.00 9.06 -16.48
C GLY A 96 35.68 9.37 -17.16
N ASN A 97 35.57 9.03 -18.44
CA ASN A 97 34.28 8.70 -19.02
C ASN A 97 33.77 7.45 -18.29
N ASN A 98 33.25 7.62 -17.08
CA ASN A 98 32.64 6.54 -16.33
C ASN A 98 31.14 6.72 -16.47
N GLN A 99 30.61 6.09 -17.52
CA GLN A 99 29.19 5.84 -17.71
C GLN A 99 28.52 5.33 -16.42
N ASP A 100 29.27 4.66 -15.53
CA ASP A 100 28.86 4.19 -14.20
C ASP A 100 28.49 5.32 -13.22
N ASP A 101 29.13 6.49 -13.27
CA ASP A 101 28.84 7.58 -12.32
C ASP A 101 27.56 8.33 -12.73
N LEU A 102 27.38 8.53 -14.03
CA LEU A 102 26.10 9.00 -14.60
C LEU A 102 24.99 7.98 -14.43
N ALA A 103 25.25 6.68 -14.64
CA ALA A 103 24.27 5.62 -14.42
C ALA A 103 23.83 5.56 -12.94
N THR A 104 24.77 5.76 -12.00
CA THR A 104 24.46 5.81 -10.56
C THR A 104 23.63 7.05 -10.21
N ILE A 105 23.94 8.21 -10.78
CA ILE A 105 23.16 9.45 -10.58
C ILE A 105 21.75 9.30 -11.16
N ILE A 106 21.62 8.73 -12.36
CA ILE A 106 20.33 8.47 -13.01
C ILE A 106 19.53 7.43 -12.22
N ALA A 107 20.17 6.34 -11.77
CA ALA A 107 19.50 5.33 -10.94
C ALA A 107 18.96 5.94 -9.65
N LYS A 108 19.74 6.77 -8.95
CA LYS A 108 19.28 7.50 -7.75
C LYS A 108 18.13 8.46 -8.04
N ALA A 109 18.18 9.18 -9.17
CA ALA A 109 17.10 10.10 -9.54
C ALA A 109 15.81 9.34 -9.90
N VAL A 110 15.94 8.23 -10.63
CA VAL A 110 14.81 7.34 -10.97
C VAL A 110 14.25 6.70 -9.72
N GLU A 111 15.08 6.18 -8.81
CA GLU A 111 14.64 5.62 -7.54
C GLU A 111 13.95 6.67 -6.66
N ALA A 112 14.51 7.88 -6.56
CA ALA A 112 13.90 8.98 -5.81
C ALA A 112 12.54 9.41 -6.38
N ALA A 113 12.38 9.36 -7.70
CA ALA A 113 11.13 9.72 -8.37
C ALA A 113 10.08 8.58 -8.36
N THR A 114 10.53 7.33 -8.40
CA THR A 114 9.64 6.15 -8.47
C THR A 114 9.25 5.62 -7.10
N LYS A 115 10.13 5.69 -6.10
CA LYS A 115 9.85 5.26 -4.72
C LYS A 115 8.57 5.87 -4.13
N PRO A 116 8.31 7.19 -4.17
CA PRO A 116 7.06 7.74 -3.64
C PRO A 116 5.82 7.28 -4.41
N ILE A 117 5.95 6.94 -5.70
CA ILE A 117 4.86 6.40 -6.52
C ILE A 117 4.60 4.95 -6.14
N THR A 118 5.65 4.14 -6.01
CA THR A 118 5.57 2.75 -5.56
C THR A 118 5.00 2.66 -4.14
N ASP A 119 5.45 3.51 -3.23
CA ASP A 119 4.95 3.57 -1.85
C ASP A 119 3.46 3.96 -1.82
N LYS A 120 3.05 4.96 -2.62
CA LYS A 120 1.63 5.34 -2.75
C LYS A 120 0.77 4.26 -3.42
N LEU A 121 1.31 3.57 -4.41
CA LEU A 121 0.60 2.47 -5.09
C LEU A 121 0.39 1.30 -4.14
N ALA A 122 1.42 0.91 -3.40
CA ALA A 122 1.32 -0.12 -2.36
C ALA A 122 0.31 0.28 -1.27
N SER A 123 0.28 1.56 -0.87
CA SER A 123 -0.75 2.09 0.04
C SER A 123 -2.15 1.96 -0.54
N ILE A 124 -2.36 2.35 -1.81
CA ILE A 124 -3.68 2.25 -2.48
C ILE A 124 -4.13 0.80 -2.63
N GLU A 125 -3.22 -0.11 -2.97
CA GLU A 125 -3.52 -1.54 -3.06
C GLU A 125 -3.92 -2.10 -1.68
N THR A 126 -3.20 -1.71 -0.63
CA THR A 126 -3.55 -2.04 0.76
C THR A 126 -4.92 -1.49 1.13
N ASP A 127 -5.20 -0.21 0.85
CA ASP A 127 -6.49 0.43 1.13
C ASP A 127 -7.65 -0.25 0.38
N LYS A 128 -7.43 -0.66 -0.88
CA LYS A 128 -8.43 -1.42 -1.65
C LYS A 128 -8.72 -2.77 -1.00
N VAL A 129 -7.69 -3.49 -0.56
CA VAL A 129 -7.85 -4.78 0.12
C VAL A 129 -8.60 -4.60 1.45
N VAL A 130 -8.23 -3.62 2.26
CA VAL A 130 -8.90 -3.31 3.54
C VAL A 130 -10.38 -2.95 3.31
N ASN A 131 -10.69 -2.10 2.35
CA ASN A 131 -12.07 -1.72 2.03
C ASN A 131 -12.91 -2.89 1.51
N SER A 132 -12.34 -3.73 0.64
CA SER A 132 -13.01 -4.94 0.15
C SER A 132 -13.34 -5.90 1.30
N ARG A 133 -12.36 -6.13 2.19
CA ARG A 133 -12.53 -6.97 3.38
C ARG A 133 -13.56 -6.39 4.36
N LYS A 134 -13.59 -5.07 4.56
CA LYS A 134 -14.62 -4.38 5.36
C LYS A 134 -16.03 -4.65 4.80
N SER A 135 -16.22 -4.51 3.49
CA SER A 135 -17.50 -4.78 2.82
C SER A 135 -17.95 -6.26 2.96
N ILE A 136 -17.01 -7.21 2.92
CA ILE A 136 -17.30 -8.64 3.17
C ILE A 136 -17.78 -8.84 4.61
N LEU A 137 -17.09 -8.26 5.59
CA LEU A 137 -17.48 -8.34 7.00
C LEU A 137 -18.85 -7.69 7.26
N GLU A 138 -19.10 -6.50 6.71
CA GLU A 138 -20.41 -5.83 6.78
C GLU A 138 -21.52 -6.73 6.24
N SER A 139 -21.28 -7.38 5.09
CA SER A 139 -22.24 -8.30 4.47
C SER A 139 -22.49 -9.54 5.32
N ALA A 140 -21.45 -10.11 5.94
CA ALA A 140 -21.57 -11.26 6.84
C ALA A 140 -22.38 -10.93 8.11
N LEU A 141 -22.37 -9.67 8.57
CA LEU A 141 -23.01 -9.22 9.80
C LEU A 141 -24.35 -8.51 9.60
N LYS A 142 -24.94 -8.52 8.40
CA LYS A 142 -26.24 -7.88 8.12
C LYS A 142 -27.39 -8.35 9.03
N GLY A 143 -27.36 -9.60 9.48
CA GLY A 143 -28.36 -10.16 10.41
C GLY A 143 -28.03 -9.99 11.90
N ALA A 144 -26.84 -9.49 12.24
CA ALA A 144 -26.38 -9.38 13.61
C ALA A 144 -27.01 -8.18 14.35
N PRO A 145 -27.07 -8.20 15.70
CA PRO A 145 -27.42 -7.03 16.50
C PRO A 145 -26.52 -5.83 16.17
N GLU A 146 -27.10 -4.64 16.10
CA GLU A 146 -26.41 -3.42 15.64
C GLU A 146 -25.17 -3.09 16.50
N ALA A 147 -25.29 -3.19 17.82
CA ALA A 147 -24.17 -2.94 18.74
C ALA A 147 -22.99 -3.91 18.50
N TYR A 148 -23.29 -5.17 18.20
CA TYR A 148 -22.26 -6.17 17.89
C TYR A 148 -21.60 -5.86 16.54
N ARG A 149 -22.39 -5.58 15.51
CA ARG A 149 -21.89 -5.19 14.19
C ARG A 149 -20.96 -3.98 14.27
N ASN A 150 -21.39 -2.92 14.95
CA ASN A 150 -20.61 -1.69 15.08
C ASN A 150 -19.28 -1.93 15.83
N SER A 151 -19.30 -2.75 16.87
CA SER A 151 -18.09 -3.15 17.62
C SER A 151 -17.10 -3.91 16.74
N MET A 152 -17.57 -4.86 15.94
CA MET A 152 -16.71 -5.65 15.03
C MET A 152 -16.14 -4.79 13.91
N LEU A 153 -16.93 -3.90 13.30
CA LEU A 153 -16.45 -2.99 12.26
C LEU A 153 -15.44 -1.98 12.80
N SER A 154 -15.65 -1.44 14.00
CA SER A 154 -14.68 -0.54 14.64
C SER A 154 -13.38 -1.26 14.98
N THR A 155 -13.45 -2.50 15.47
CA THR A 155 -12.26 -3.28 15.78
C THR A 155 -11.49 -3.66 14.51
N PHE A 156 -12.19 -3.97 13.42
CA PHE A 156 -11.60 -4.33 12.12
C PHE A 156 -10.64 -3.27 11.58
N GLU A 157 -10.88 -1.98 11.84
CA GLU A 157 -10.01 -0.88 11.43
C GLU A 157 -8.59 -0.96 12.02
N PHE A 158 -8.42 -1.70 13.12
CA PHE A 158 -7.13 -1.92 13.79
C PHE A 158 -6.54 -3.31 13.50
N MET A 159 -7.21 -4.13 12.70
CA MET A 159 -6.77 -5.48 12.39
C MET A 159 -5.95 -5.52 11.10
N ASN A 160 -4.89 -6.34 11.09
CA ASN A 160 -4.11 -6.62 9.90
C ASN A 160 -4.08 -8.14 9.67
N PHE A 161 -4.39 -8.56 8.43
CA PHE A 161 -4.42 -9.96 8.05
C PHE A 161 -3.30 -10.25 7.06
N SER A 162 -2.50 -11.27 7.35
CA SER A 162 -1.35 -11.68 6.53
C SER A 162 -1.76 -12.26 5.17
N ASP A 163 -2.97 -12.82 5.07
CA ASP A 163 -3.49 -13.52 3.89
C ASP A 163 -5.03 -13.55 3.92
N ASP A 164 -5.64 -14.02 2.84
CA ASP A 164 -7.10 -14.11 2.73
C ASP A 164 -7.69 -15.24 3.58
N ASP A 165 -6.94 -16.31 3.86
CA ASP A 165 -7.43 -17.44 4.67
C ASP A 165 -7.66 -17.05 6.13
N SER A 166 -6.72 -16.29 6.71
CA SER A 166 -6.82 -15.73 8.06
C SER A 166 -7.98 -14.74 8.17
N PHE A 167 -8.18 -13.89 7.15
CA PHE A 167 -9.34 -13.01 7.08
C PHE A 167 -10.66 -13.79 6.98
N ASN A 168 -10.74 -14.79 6.10
CA ASN A 168 -11.94 -15.60 5.91
C ASN A 168 -12.33 -16.37 7.19
N LYS A 169 -11.34 -16.94 7.90
CA LYS A 169 -11.57 -17.57 9.21
C LYS A 169 -12.12 -16.59 10.24
N TYR A 170 -11.58 -15.37 10.29
CA TYR A 170 -12.10 -14.32 11.18
C TYR A 170 -13.56 -13.97 10.83
N VAL A 171 -13.89 -13.79 9.55
CA VAL A 171 -15.27 -13.51 9.11
C VAL A 171 -16.20 -14.65 9.51
N GLU A 172 -15.80 -15.91 9.32
CA GLU A 172 -16.59 -17.09 9.68
C GLU A 172 -16.86 -17.18 11.19
N GLN A 173 -15.83 -16.98 12.01
CA GLN A 173 -15.96 -16.97 13.48
C GLN A 173 -16.88 -15.83 13.96
N THR A 174 -16.72 -14.64 13.38
CA THR A 174 -17.53 -13.46 13.72
C THR A 174 -18.99 -13.68 13.31
N LYS A 175 -19.22 -14.26 12.14
CA LYS A 175 -20.57 -14.63 11.65
C LYS A 175 -21.23 -15.67 12.54
N THR A 176 -20.48 -16.69 12.97
CA THR A 176 -20.99 -17.74 13.88
C THR A 176 -21.40 -17.15 15.22
N THR A 177 -20.56 -16.28 15.78
CA THR A 177 -20.88 -15.57 17.04
C THR A 177 -22.12 -14.69 16.89
N ALA A 178 -22.26 -13.99 15.76
CA ALA A 178 -23.44 -13.19 15.46
C ALA A 178 -24.73 -14.03 15.36
N THR A 179 -24.66 -15.23 14.76
CA THR A 179 -25.81 -16.13 14.71
C THR A 179 -26.19 -16.61 16.10
N ASP A 180 -25.21 -17.02 16.91
CA ASP A 180 -25.46 -17.51 18.27
C ASP A 180 -26.06 -16.42 19.17
N LEU A 181 -25.56 -15.18 19.08
CA LEU A 181 -26.13 -14.01 19.76
C LEU A 181 -27.57 -13.76 19.35
N SER A 182 -27.88 -13.89 18.06
CA SER A 182 -29.24 -13.66 17.54
C SER A 182 -30.19 -14.77 18.00
N LEU A 183 -29.74 -16.03 17.99
CA LEU A 183 -30.44 -17.18 18.54
C LEU A 183 -30.69 -17.03 20.05
N ALA A 184 -29.68 -16.63 20.82
CA ALA A 184 -29.78 -16.39 22.26
C ALA A 184 -30.74 -15.22 22.57
N ALA A 185 -30.72 -14.15 21.79
CA ALA A 185 -31.65 -13.03 21.93
C ALA A 185 -33.10 -13.45 21.62
N SER A 186 -33.31 -14.31 20.62
CA SER A 186 -34.64 -14.82 20.26
C SER A 186 -35.20 -15.83 21.28
N SER A 187 -34.33 -16.51 22.02
CA SER A 187 -34.70 -17.50 23.04
C SER A 187 -34.70 -16.93 24.47
N SER A 188 -34.11 -15.75 24.68
CA SER A 188 -34.16 -15.03 25.94
C SER A 188 -35.53 -14.41 26.16
N ARG A 189 -36.31 -15.00 27.06
CA ARG A 189 -37.47 -14.31 27.65
C ARG A 189 -36.98 -13.02 28.30
N PRO A 190 -37.67 -11.88 28.14
CA PRO A 190 -37.27 -10.65 28.81
C PRO A 190 -37.15 -10.95 30.31
N TYR A 191 -36.02 -10.56 30.90
CA TYR A 191 -35.86 -10.50 32.35
C TYR A 191 -36.70 -9.33 32.88
N GLY A 192 -38.01 -9.40 32.67
CA GLY A 192 -39.00 -8.68 33.44
C GLY A 192 -39.28 -9.54 34.66
N GLY A 193 -39.18 -8.95 35.85
CA GLY A 193 -39.63 -9.57 37.08
C GLY A 193 -41.11 -9.92 36.99
N ALA A 194 -41.41 -11.10 36.45
CA ALA A 194 -42.67 -11.79 36.61
C ALA A 194 -42.38 -12.95 37.54
N ARG A 195 -43.01 -12.93 38.72
CA ARG A 195 -43.08 -14.08 39.61
C ARG A 195 -43.40 -15.30 38.76
N VAL A 196 -42.51 -16.29 38.76
CA VAL A 196 -42.87 -17.65 38.38
C VAL A 196 -44.16 -17.97 39.14
N PRO A 197 -45.27 -18.39 38.48
CA PRO A 197 -46.32 -19.05 39.21
C PRO A 197 -45.65 -20.26 39.84
N SER A 198 -45.57 -20.26 41.17
CA SER A 198 -45.12 -21.41 41.93
C SER A 198 -45.98 -22.55 41.45
N LYS A 199 -45.40 -23.51 40.72
CA LYS A 199 -46.04 -24.80 40.54
C LYS A 199 -45.97 -25.40 41.94
N GLU A 200 -47.00 -25.14 42.75
CA GLU A 200 -47.16 -25.82 44.03
C GLU A 200 -46.97 -27.30 43.74
N ALA A 201 -45.95 -27.88 44.38
CA ALA A 201 -45.74 -29.32 44.32
C ALA A 201 -47.07 -29.95 44.73
N SER A 202 -47.55 -30.89 43.93
CA SER A 202 -48.81 -31.56 44.26
C SER A 202 -48.67 -32.21 45.64
N GLN A 203 -49.74 -32.24 46.43
CA GLN A 203 -49.69 -32.83 47.77
C GLN A 203 -49.12 -34.27 47.76
N ALA A 204 -49.35 -35.00 46.66
CA ALA A 204 -48.78 -36.32 46.41
C ALA A 204 -47.23 -36.33 46.27
N GLU A 205 -46.61 -35.27 45.78
CA GLU A 205 -45.15 -35.13 45.70
C GLU A 205 -44.56 -34.78 47.08
N CYS A 206 -45.24 -33.93 47.85
CA CYS A 206 -44.86 -33.62 49.23
C CYS A 206 -44.95 -34.86 50.13
N ASP A 207 -46.05 -35.63 50.02
CA ASP A 207 -46.26 -36.84 50.83
C ASP A 207 -45.25 -37.95 50.52
N LYS A 208 -44.82 -38.07 49.25
CA LYS A 208 -43.74 -39.00 48.87
C LYS A 208 -42.41 -38.62 49.50
N ILE A 209 -42.10 -37.34 49.59
CA ILE A 209 -40.85 -36.85 50.19
C ILE A 209 -40.89 -37.05 51.71
N VAL A 210 -42.01 -36.73 52.37
CA VAL A 210 -42.19 -36.91 53.82
C VAL A 210 -42.11 -38.39 54.21
N ASN A 211 -42.80 -39.29 53.51
CA ASN A 211 -42.73 -40.72 53.80
C ASN A 211 -41.34 -41.32 53.57
N LYS A 212 -40.59 -40.80 52.59
CA LYS A 212 -39.20 -41.22 52.34
C LYS A 212 -38.23 -40.78 53.44
N ILE A 213 -38.53 -39.64 54.09
CA ILE A 213 -37.75 -39.15 55.24
C ILE A 213 -38.11 -39.94 56.50
N ILE A 214 -39.40 -40.21 56.73
CA ILE A 214 -39.86 -40.98 57.89
C ILE A 214 -39.36 -42.43 57.83
N SER A 215 -39.32 -43.07 56.65
CA SER A 215 -38.79 -44.44 56.49
C SER A 215 -37.27 -44.56 56.70
N LYS A 216 -36.55 -43.44 56.83
CA LYS A 216 -35.09 -43.40 57.03
C LYS A 216 -34.68 -43.00 58.45
N MET A 217 -35.63 -42.69 59.32
CA MET A 217 -35.45 -42.60 60.78
C MET A 217 -35.88 -43.91 61.43
#